data_AF-A0A2D4FUR5-F1
#
_entry.id   AF-A0A2D4FUR5-F1
#
_cell.length_a   1.000
_cell.length_b   1.000
_cell.length_c   1.000
_cell.angle_alpha   90.00
_cell.angle_beta   90.00
_cell.angle_gamma   90.00
#
_symmetry.space_group_name_H-M   'P 1'
#
loop_
_entity.id
_entity.type
_entity.pdbx_description
1 polymer ?
#
loop_
_entity_poly.entity_id
_entity_poly.type
_entity_poly.pdbx_seq_one_letter_code
_entity_poly.pdbx_strand_id
1 'polypeptide(L)'
;FSQLVPVQVKCQGCEERRIKVRVSVEMQSTTNPIHRKDLVVRLTEDSDPFFLYNLVISEEDFQSLKLQQSLLVDFSAFPQRFIDLLQHCIQEQDKEIPRFLLQLASSGSSLDHTPSFLNVVETNPFKHLTHL
;
A
#
# COMPACT_ATOMS: atom_id res chain seq x y z
N PHE A 1 -1.05 -12.51 2.06
CA PHE A 1 -2.21 -11.77 2.59
C PHE A 1 -3.12 -11.40 1.43
N SER A 2 -4.45 -11.54 1.55
CA SER A 2 -5.42 -11.10 0.53
C SER A 2 -6.75 -10.79 1.19
N GLN A 3 -7.05 -9.50 1.40
CA GLN A 3 -8.27 -9.06 2.09
C GLN A 3 -8.80 -7.74 1.49
N LEU A 4 -10.08 -7.44 1.76
CA LEU A 4 -10.66 -6.13 1.48
C LEU A 4 -10.21 -5.14 2.55
N VAL A 5 -9.58 -4.05 2.11
CA VAL A 5 -9.07 -2.98 2.98
C VAL A 5 -9.76 -1.66 2.60
N PRO A 6 -10.21 -0.84 3.56
CA PRO A 6 -10.70 0.50 3.25
C PRO A 6 -9.55 1.37 2.72
N VAL A 7 -9.73 1.97 1.56
CA VAL A 7 -8.76 2.86 0.91
C VAL A 7 -9.39 4.22 0.64
N GLN A 8 -8.68 5.27 1.04
CA GLN A 8 -8.99 6.66 0.74
C GLN A 8 -8.28 7.03 -0.57
N VAL A 9 -9.05 7.12 -1.66
CA VAL A 9 -8.53 7.50 -2.97
C VAL A 9 -8.55 9.02 -3.10
N LYS A 10 -7.38 9.59 -3.42
CA LYS A 10 -7.18 11.02 -3.67
C LYS A 10 -6.60 11.23 -5.06
N CYS A 11 -7.32 11.93 -5.92
CA CYS A 11 -6.86 12.34 -7.23
C CYS A 11 -6.90 13.86 -7.34
N GLN A 12 -6.00 14.43 -8.14
CA GLN A 12 -5.98 15.88 -8.35
C GLN A 12 -7.30 16.35 -9.00
N GLY A 13 -8.02 17.25 -8.33
CA GLY A 13 -9.28 17.80 -8.82
C GLY A 13 -10.52 16.92 -8.61
N CYS A 14 -10.39 15.75 -7.96
CA CYS A 14 -11.54 14.93 -7.56
C CYS A 14 -11.78 15.03 -6.06
N GLU A 15 -13.04 14.84 -5.64
CA GLU A 15 -13.36 14.64 -4.23
C GLU A 15 -12.72 13.36 -3.71
N GLU A 16 -12.36 13.39 -2.43
CA GLU A 16 -11.84 12.23 -1.73
C GLU A 16 -12.92 11.16 -1.59
N ARG A 17 -12.60 9.92 -1.98
CA ARG A 17 -13.54 8.79 -1.92
C ARG A 17 -12.97 7.67 -1.07
N ARG A 18 -13.81 7.08 -0.22
CA ARG A 18 -13.49 5.85 0.52
C ARG A 18 -14.09 4.66 -0.22
N ILE A 19 -13.25 3.71 -0.61
CA ILE A 19 -13.64 2.48 -1.29
C ILE A 19 -13.04 1.27 -0.58
N LYS A 20 -13.61 0.08 -0.77
CA LYS A 20 -13.02 -1.17 -0.27
C LYS A 20 -12.33 -1.86 -1.44
N VAL A 21 -11.00 -1.99 -1.34
CA VAL A 21 -10.15 -2.57 -2.38
C VAL A 21 -9.56 -3.86 -1.87
N ARG A 22 -9.47 -4.87 -2.73
CA ARG A 22 -8.74 -6.09 -2.42
C ARG A 22 -7.25 -5.82 -2.51
N VAL A 23 -6.58 -5.93 -1.38
CA VAL A 23 -5.12 -5.80 -1.28
C VAL A 23 -4.52 -7.19 -1.12
N SER A 24 -3.68 -7.62 -2.06
CA SER A 24 -2.88 -8.83 -1.96
C SER A 24 -1.41 -8.51 -1.76
N VAL A 25 -0.77 -9.21 -0.83
CA VAL A 25 0.66 -9.13 -0.52
C VAL A 25 1.22 -10.55 -0.53
N GLU A 26 2.12 -10.84 -1.45
CA GLU A 26 2.63 -12.18 -1.73
C GLU A 26 4.14 -12.19 -1.97
N MET A 27 4.84 -13.24 -1.51
CA MET A 27 6.22 -13.50 -1.90
C MET A 27 6.21 -14.44 -3.11
N GLN A 28 6.73 -14.01 -4.24
CA GLN A 28 6.83 -14.83 -5.45
C GLN A 28 8.28 -15.21 -5.73
N SER A 29 8.51 -16.51 -5.97
CA SER A 29 9.81 -17.02 -6.40
C SER A 29 9.94 -16.86 -7.91
N THR A 30 11.05 -16.28 -8.37
CA THR A 30 11.38 -16.26 -9.79
C THR A 30 11.85 -17.65 -10.25
N THR A 31 11.65 -17.98 -11.54
CA THR A 31 12.00 -19.29 -12.12
C THR A 31 13.51 -19.54 -12.27
N ASN A 32 14.34 -18.56 -11.90
CA ASN A 32 15.79 -18.67 -11.97
C ASN A 32 16.37 -19.49 -10.79
N PRO A 33 17.41 -20.32 -11.03
CA PRO A 33 17.95 -21.27 -10.06
C PRO A 33 18.75 -20.64 -8.89
N ILE A 34 18.95 -19.32 -8.90
CA ILE A 34 19.55 -18.57 -7.80
C ILE A 34 18.39 -17.87 -7.09
N HIS A 35 17.71 -18.59 -6.19
CA HIS A 35 16.40 -18.24 -5.63
C HIS A 35 16.30 -16.80 -5.13
N ARG A 36 15.73 -15.91 -5.94
CA ARG A 36 15.35 -14.55 -5.57
C ARG A 36 13.84 -14.50 -5.42
N LYS A 37 13.37 -14.09 -4.23
CA LYS A 37 11.95 -13.90 -3.92
C LYS A 37 11.63 -12.41 -4.01
N ASP A 38 10.61 -12.08 -4.77
CA ASP A 38 10.12 -10.71 -4.87
C ASP A 38 8.84 -10.57 -4.06
N LEU A 39 8.67 -9.41 -3.42
CA LEU A 39 7.42 -9.04 -2.78
C LEU A 39 6.50 -8.41 -3.83
N VAL A 40 5.31 -8.97 -4.00
CA VAL A 40 4.28 -8.48 -4.91
C VAL A 40 3.14 -7.91 -4.09
N VAL A 41 2.85 -6.62 -4.29
CA VAL A 41 1.69 -5.92 -3.73
C VAL A 41 0.76 -5.57 -4.87
N ARG A 42 -0.52 -5.95 -4.75
CA ARG A 42 -1.53 -5.68 -5.77
C ARG A 42 -2.82 -5.20 -5.15
N LEU A 43 -3.42 -4.21 -5.79
CA LEU A 43 -4.71 -3.62 -5.45
C LEU A 43 -5.67 -3.84 -6.62
N THR A 44 -6.83 -4.45 -6.34
CA THR A 44 -7.90 -4.69 -7.32
C THR A 44 -9.26 -4.36 -6.73
N GLU A 45 -10.20 -3.87 -7.54
CA GLU A 45 -11.58 -3.63 -7.13
C GLU A 45 -12.51 -4.66 -7.77
N ASP A 46 -13.26 -5.43 -6.97
CA ASP A 46 -14.06 -6.56 -7.46
C ASP A 46 -15.18 -6.08 -8.44
N SER A 47 -15.62 -4.82 -8.35
CA SER A 47 -16.61 -4.20 -9.24
C SER A 47 -16.02 -3.46 -10.45
N ASP A 48 -14.71 -3.20 -10.47
CA ASP A 48 -14.04 -2.51 -11.57
C ASP A 48 -12.80 -3.30 -12.02
N PRO A 49 -12.90 -4.09 -13.12
CA PRO A 49 -11.76 -4.88 -13.61
C PRO A 49 -10.60 -4.04 -14.15
N PHE A 50 -10.79 -2.73 -14.37
CA PHE A 50 -9.73 -1.81 -14.80
C PHE A 50 -8.99 -1.18 -13.62
N PHE A 51 -9.50 -1.31 -12.39
CA PHE A 51 -8.80 -0.89 -11.20
C PHE A 51 -7.69 -1.91 -10.87
N LEU A 52 -6.48 -1.61 -11.31
CA LEU A 52 -5.30 -2.43 -11.03
C LEU A 52 -4.10 -1.53 -10.71
N TYR A 53 -3.58 -1.70 -9.50
CA TYR A 53 -2.25 -1.21 -9.14
C TYR A 53 -1.39 -2.38 -8.72
N ASN A 54 -0.14 -2.37 -9.16
CA ASN A 54 0.80 -3.45 -8.89
C ASN A 54 2.18 -2.86 -8.60
N LEU A 55 2.82 -3.39 -7.57
CA LEU A 55 4.18 -3.07 -7.18
C LEU A 55 4.92 -4.38 -6.94
N VAL A 56 6.07 -4.54 -7.58
CA VAL A 56 6.99 -5.65 -7.34
C VAL A 56 8.25 -5.06 -6.75
N ILE A 57 8.66 -5.58 -5.59
CA ILE A 57 9.85 -5.13 -4.86
C ILE A 57 10.78 -6.33 -4.74
N SER A 58 11.92 -6.27 -5.44
CA SER A 58 12.99 -7.23 -5.22
C SER A 58 13.78 -6.88 -3.95
N GLU A 59 14.58 -7.80 -3.44
CA GLU A 59 15.43 -7.56 -2.26
C GLU A 59 16.43 -6.39 -2.45
N GLU A 60 16.86 -6.16 -3.70
CA GLU A 60 17.73 -5.04 -4.08
C GLU A 60 16.99 -3.70 -4.06
N ASP A 61 15.80 -3.65 -4.68
CA ASP A 61 14.94 -2.45 -4.66
C ASP A 61 14.56 -2.08 -3.23
N PHE A 62 14.37 -3.09 -2.37
CA PHE A 62 14.11 -2.87 -0.95
C PHE A 62 15.25 -2.14 -0.23
N GLN A 63 16.52 -2.32 -0.62
CA GLN A 63 17.62 -1.58 0.02
C GLN A 63 17.49 -0.07 -0.22
N SER A 64 17.10 0.33 -1.44
CA SER A 64 16.82 1.73 -1.76
C SER A 64 15.59 2.25 -0.99
N LEU A 65 14.49 1.48 -1.00
CA LEU A 65 13.28 1.84 -0.25
C LEU A 65 13.55 2.02 1.25
N LYS A 66 14.31 1.08 1.84
CA LYS A 66 14.71 1.09 3.24
C LYS A 66 15.46 2.37 3.59
N LEU A 67 16.40 2.80 2.74
CA LEU A 67 17.15 4.04 2.96
C LEU A 67 16.26 5.27 2.80
N GLN A 68 15.47 5.34 1.72
CA GLN A 68 14.62 6.49 1.41
C GLN A 68 13.55 6.74 2.49
N GLN A 69 13.00 5.67 3.06
CA GLN A 69 11.96 5.74 4.09
C GLN A 69 12.51 5.50 5.51
N SER A 70 13.83 5.35 5.66
CA SER A 70 14.49 5.07 6.95
C SER A 70 13.89 3.87 7.71
N LEU A 71 13.52 2.80 6.99
CA LEU A 71 12.94 1.60 7.58
C LEU A 71 13.99 0.87 8.42
N LEU A 72 13.60 0.43 9.61
CA LEU A 72 14.50 -0.25 10.54
C LEU A 72 14.52 -1.78 10.36
N VAL A 73 13.65 -2.30 9.49
CA VAL A 73 13.52 -3.75 9.25
C VAL A 73 14.30 -4.20 8.01
N ASP A 74 14.55 -5.49 7.91
CA ASP A 74 15.11 -6.14 6.73
C ASP A 74 14.00 -6.58 5.77
N PHE A 75 14.40 -7.04 4.58
CA PHE A 75 13.44 -7.48 3.56
C PHE A 75 12.62 -8.68 4.03
N SER A 76 13.18 -9.55 4.87
CA SER A 76 12.51 -10.75 5.37
C SER A 76 11.34 -10.41 6.31
N ALA A 77 11.47 -9.39 7.16
CA ALA A 77 10.42 -8.95 8.08
C ALA A 77 9.46 -7.92 7.47
N PHE A 78 9.86 -7.22 6.41
CA PHE A 78 9.08 -6.13 5.81
C PHE A 78 7.65 -6.51 5.40
N PRO A 79 7.38 -7.64 4.70
CA PRO A 79 6.03 -8.04 4.33
C PRO A 79 5.09 -8.16 5.54
N GLN A 80 5.58 -8.74 6.64
CA GLN A 80 4.78 -8.88 7.86
C GLN A 80 4.50 -7.51 8.50
N ARG A 81 5.49 -6.61 8.57
CA ARG A 81 5.28 -5.24 9.08
C ARG A 81 4.26 -4.47 8.26
N PHE A 82 4.30 -4.61 6.94
CA PHE A 82 3.30 -3.98 6.08
C PHE A 82 1.91 -4.58 6.30
N ILE A 83 1.80 -5.91 6.44
CA ILE A 83 0.51 -6.57 6.77
C ILE A 83 -0.04 -6.10 8.13
N ASP A 84 0.80 -5.95 9.16
CA ASP A 84 0.38 -5.45 10.47
C ASP A 84 -0.22 -4.04 10.35
N LEU A 85 0.41 -3.17 9.55
CA LEU A 85 -0.10 -1.82 9.25
C LEU A 85 -1.46 -1.87 8.52
N LEU A 86 -1.62 -2.76 7.52
CA LEU A 86 -2.90 -2.95 6.84
C LEU A 86 -4.00 -3.43 7.80
N GLN A 87 -3.65 -4.31 8.74
CA GLN A 87 -4.57 -4.80 9.77
C GLN A 87 -5.02 -3.67 10.70
N HIS A 88 -4.13 -2.75 11.08
CA HIS A 88 -4.51 -1.55 11.82
C HIS A 88 -5.51 -0.69 11.04
N CYS A 89 -5.32 -0.49 9.73
CA CYS A 89 -6.31 0.22 8.90
C CYS A 89 -7.69 -0.47 8.88
N ILE A 90 -7.72 -1.81 8.82
CA ILE A 90 -8.98 -2.58 8.85
C ILE A 90 -9.69 -2.43 10.20
N GLN A 91 -8.96 -2.49 11.31
CA GLN A 91 -9.52 -2.37 12.66
C GLN A 91 -10.13 -0.98 12.94
N GLU A 92 -9.64 0.05 12.28
CA GLU A 92 -10.10 1.43 12.44
C GLU A 92 -11.26 1.79 11.49
N GLN A 93 -11.65 0.92 10.55
CA GLN A 93 -12.52 1.26 9.42
C GLN A 93 -13.91 1.81 9.79
N ASP A 94 -14.47 1.36 10.92
CA ASP A 94 -15.83 1.70 11.37
C ASP A 94 -15.85 2.83 12.40
N LYS A 95 -14.68 3.43 12.70
CA LYS A 95 -14.58 4.54 13.65
C LYS A 95 -14.84 5.86 12.96
N GLU A 96 -15.47 6.80 13.67
CA GLU A 96 -15.70 8.16 13.17
C GLU A 96 -14.38 8.87 12.82
N ILE A 97 -13.37 8.70 13.68
CA ILE A 97 -12.03 9.26 13.51
C ILE A 97 -11.02 8.09 13.54
N PRO A 98 -10.73 7.47 12.38
CA PRO A 98 -9.82 6.33 12.31
C PRO A 98 -8.39 6.77 12.60
N ARG A 99 -7.72 6.08 13.53
CA ARG A 99 -6.32 6.37 13.85
C ARG A 99 -5.38 5.96 12.72
N PHE A 100 -5.69 4.91 11.97
CA PHE A 100 -4.89 4.44 10.84
C PHE A 100 -5.73 4.44 9.56
N LEU A 101 -5.14 4.94 8.49
CA LEU A 101 -5.76 5.12 7.18
C LEU A 101 -4.83 4.59 6.09
N LEU A 102 -5.40 3.89 5.11
CA LEU A 102 -4.71 3.54 3.88
C LEU A 102 -5.15 4.53 2.79
N GLN A 103 -4.20 5.23 2.18
CA GLN A 103 -4.47 6.27 1.19
C GLN A 103 -3.80 5.93 -0.14
N LEU A 104 -4.57 5.94 -1.23
CA LEU A 104 -4.04 5.86 -2.59
C LEU A 104 -4.10 7.25 -3.22
N ALA A 105 -2.95 7.88 -3.44
CA ALA A 105 -2.85 9.25 -3.93
C ALA A 105 -2.21 9.32 -5.32
N SER A 106 -2.90 9.93 -6.28
CA SER A 106 -2.33 10.26 -7.59
C SER A 106 -1.94 11.73 -7.65
N SER A 107 -0.75 12.02 -8.18
CA SER A 107 -0.28 13.39 -8.43
C SER A 107 -0.76 13.99 -9.76
N GLY A 108 -1.30 13.16 -10.66
CA GLY A 108 -1.83 13.58 -11.96
C GLY A 108 -3.33 13.33 -12.09
N SER A 109 -3.90 13.71 -13.24
CA SER A 109 -5.27 13.35 -13.58
C SER A 109 -5.37 11.83 -13.76
N SER A 110 -6.57 11.25 -13.57
CA SER A 110 -6.77 9.79 -13.73
C SER A 110 -6.43 9.26 -15.13
N LEU A 111 -6.22 10.15 -16.11
CA LEU A 111 -5.93 9.83 -17.51
C LEU A 111 -4.43 9.73 -17.81
N ASP A 112 -3.54 10.20 -16.91
CA ASP A 112 -2.13 10.42 -17.26
C ASP A 112 -1.20 9.21 -16.99
N HIS A 113 -1.75 8.04 -16.63
CA HIS A 113 -0.98 6.84 -16.27
C HIS A 113 0.16 7.08 -15.26
N THR A 114 0.08 8.16 -14.48
CA THR A 114 1.10 8.51 -13.51
C THR A 114 1.07 7.54 -12.34
N PRO A 115 2.24 7.16 -11.78
CA PRO A 115 2.29 6.33 -10.58
C PRO A 115 1.46 6.96 -9.45
N SER A 116 0.70 6.11 -8.74
CA SER A 116 0.02 6.50 -7.52
C SER A 116 0.80 6.02 -6.30
N PHE A 117 0.73 6.79 -5.23
CA PHE A 117 1.38 6.51 -3.95
C PHE A 117 0.39 5.84 -3.01
N LEU A 118 0.72 4.64 -2.54
CA LEU A 118 -0.02 3.95 -1.50
C LEU A 118 0.63 4.27 -0.16
N ASN A 119 -0.06 5.04 0.69
CA ASN A 119 0.45 5.52 1.96
C ASN A 119 -0.31 4.90 3.13
N VAL A 120 0.39 4.45 4.16
CA VAL A 120 -0.21 4.15 5.47
C VAL A 120 -0.03 5.36 6.38
N VAL A 121 -1.14 5.99 6.77
CA VAL A 121 -1.15 7.23 7.54
C VAL A 121 -1.73 6.99 8.93
N GLU A 122 -1.00 7.36 9.96
CA GLU A 122 -1.54 7.50 11.32
C GLU A 122 -2.01 8.94 11.55
N THR A 123 -3.26 9.08 11.97
CA THR A 123 -3.85 10.37 12.35
C THR A 123 -3.58 10.61 13.83
N ASN A 124 -3.02 11.78 14.12
CA ASN A 124 -2.82 12.27 15.48
C ASN A 124 -3.38 13.70 15.55
N PRO A 125 -3.96 14.13 16.70
CA PRO A 125 -4.52 15.47 16.85
C PRO A 125 -3.59 16.63 16.45
N PHE A 126 -2.27 16.42 16.50
CA PHE A 126 -1.29 17.42 16.11
C PHE A 126 -0.90 17.35 14.62
N LYS A 127 -0.57 16.15 14.11
CA LYS A 127 -0.11 15.95 12.73
C LYS A 127 -0.38 14.55 12.22
N HIS A 128 -0.55 14.40 10.92
CA HIS A 128 -0.56 13.08 10.29
C HIS A 128 0.87 12.55 10.11
N LEU A 129 1.05 11.26 10.34
CA LEU A 129 2.32 10.55 10.23
C LEU A 129 2.22 9.49 9.14
N THR A 130 3.02 9.59 8.09
CA THR A 130 3.13 8.53 7.09
C THR A 130 4.12 7.48 7.57
N HIS A 131 3.66 6.25 7.74
CA HIS A 131 4.47 5.09 8.16
C HIS A 131 5.14 4.40 6.97
N LEU A 132 4.45 4.33 5.84
CA LEU A 132 4.90 3.70 4.60
C LEU A 132 4.33 4.45 3.38
#